data_AF-A0A1C6HL69-F1
#
_entry.id   AF-A0A1C6HL69-F1
#
_cell.length_a   1.000
_cell.length_b   1.000
_cell.length_c   1.000
_cell.angle_alpha   90.00
_cell.angle_beta   90.00
_cell.angle_gamma   90.00
#
_symmetry.space_group_name_H-M   'P 1'
#
loop_
_entity.id
_entity.type
_entity.pdbx_description
1 polymer ?
#
loop_
_entity_poly.entity_id
_entity_poly.type
_entity_poly.pdbx_seq_one_letter_code
_entity_poly.pdbx_strand_id
1 'polypeptide(L)'
;MNYVPGVFEVTKVIVLGKEDFEKLSEDVSPEYPFLKDNRELMSADPGGLFRCLMVRTKGEQEYMLIAQGRNSLYLGYGKDCRKVNLQDVPMEHLVLEEPKAYQEHAVFYHRPHDLSDINGQNLRHPAPERQTEFRVEQVVVLADEEYRQFQETRFLQDQIFLFDYQDKMWFDPGSLCWHCVLVKGENSRDGILVESEGYCYTRYAAFAPDCGKLRLQDIPVHYEYPAKAPEQKKSRKRKVPER
;
A
#
# COMPACT_ATOMS: atom_id res chain seq x y z
N MET A 1 -26.18 -30.38 3.85
CA MET A 1 -25.76 -29.02 4.24
C MET A 1 -26.82 -28.06 3.72
N ASN A 2 -27.59 -27.44 4.60
CA ASN A 2 -28.62 -26.49 4.19
C ASN A 2 -27.94 -25.18 3.80
N TYR A 3 -27.92 -24.87 2.51
CA TYR A 3 -27.49 -23.56 2.00
C TYR A 3 -28.44 -22.50 2.55
N VAL A 4 -27.94 -21.62 3.41
CA VAL A 4 -28.66 -20.40 3.78
C VAL A 4 -28.43 -19.40 2.64
N PRO A 5 -29.48 -18.87 1.98
CA PRO A 5 -29.31 -17.84 0.96
C PRO A 5 -28.68 -16.61 1.61
N GLY A 6 -27.47 -16.24 1.17
CA GLY A 6 -26.81 -15.04 1.64
C GLY A 6 -27.36 -13.79 0.96
N VAL A 7 -27.40 -12.67 1.68
CA VAL A 7 -27.64 -11.33 1.15
C VAL A 7 -26.28 -10.68 0.93
N PHE A 8 -26.12 -9.96 -0.17
CA PHE A 8 -24.90 -9.18 -0.42
C PHE A 8 -25.20 -7.69 -0.50
N GLU A 9 -24.21 -6.89 -0.13
CA GLU A 9 -24.15 -5.44 -0.23
C GLU A 9 -22.89 -5.08 -1.03
N VAL A 10 -23.03 -4.23 -2.05
CA VAL A 10 -21.86 -3.74 -2.81
C VAL A 10 -21.33 -2.50 -2.11
N THR A 11 -20.11 -2.58 -1.58
CA THR A 11 -19.47 -1.46 -0.86
C THR A 11 -18.68 -0.55 -1.78
N LYS A 12 -18.19 -1.08 -2.92
CA LYS A 12 -17.47 -0.31 -3.94
C LYS A 12 -17.52 -1.02 -5.29
N VAL A 13 -17.53 -0.24 -6.37
CA VAL A 13 -17.45 -0.75 -7.74
C VAL A 13 -16.06 -0.49 -8.30
N ILE A 14 -15.37 -1.54 -8.73
CA ILE A 14 -14.10 -1.49 -9.45
C ILE A 14 -14.37 -1.72 -10.94
N VAL A 15 -14.00 -0.76 -11.77
CA VAL A 15 -14.17 -0.82 -13.22
C VAL A 15 -12.82 -1.12 -13.87
N LEU A 16 -12.71 -2.31 -14.48
CA LEU A 16 -11.51 -2.77 -15.17
C LEU A 16 -11.65 -2.64 -16.70
N GLY A 17 -10.50 -2.67 -17.38
CA GLY A 17 -10.45 -2.97 -18.81
C GLY A 17 -10.92 -4.40 -19.10
N LYS A 18 -11.29 -4.69 -20.34
CA LYS A 18 -11.78 -6.03 -20.72
C LYS A 18 -10.73 -7.12 -20.49
N GLU A 19 -9.49 -6.88 -20.93
CA GLU A 19 -8.36 -7.81 -20.77
C GLU A 19 -8.07 -8.08 -19.28
N ASP A 20 -8.05 -7.02 -18.47
CA ASP A 20 -7.86 -7.11 -17.01
C ASP A 20 -8.98 -7.89 -16.32
N PHE A 21 -10.24 -7.67 -16.72
CA PHE A 21 -11.38 -8.40 -16.18
C PHE A 21 -11.32 -9.90 -16.51
N GLU A 22 -11.02 -10.24 -17.77
CA GLU A 22 -10.85 -11.62 -18.22
C GLU A 22 -9.74 -12.31 -17.42
N LYS A 23 -8.58 -11.67 -17.32
CA LYS A 23 -7.45 -12.17 -16.54
C LYS A 23 -7.79 -12.40 -15.06
N LEU A 24 -8.45 -11.43 -14.42
CA LEU A 24 -8.88 -11.58 -13.03
C LEU A 24 -9.90 -12.72 -12.87
N SER A 25 -10.82 -12.88 -13.83
CA SER A 25 -11.85 -13.92 -13.77
C SER A 25 -11.31 -15.35 -13.93
N GLU A 26 -10.17 -15.51 -14.62
CA GLU A 26 -9.48 -16.79 -14.75
C GLU A 26 -8.83 -17.25 -13.45
N ASP A 27 -8.16 -16.33 -12.74
CA ASP A 27 -7.49 -16.61 -11.46
C ASP A 27 -7.57 -15.40 -10.51
N VAL A 28 -8.46 -15.51 -9.51
CA VAL A 28 -8.60 -14.50 -8.45
C VAL A 28 -7.67 -14.84 -7.29
N SER A 29 -6.49 -14.23 -7.30
CA SER A 29 -5.52 -14.32 -6.21
C SER A 29 -5.78 -13.27 -5.12
N PRO A 30 -5.74 -13.63 -3.82
CA PRO A 30 -5.80 -12.64 -2.73
C PRO A 30 -4.58 -11.69 -2.69
N GLU A 31 -3.54 -11.97 -3.49
CA GLU A 31 -2.34 -11.14 -3.60
C GLU A 31 -2.50 -9.96 -4.56
N TYR A 32 -3.65 -9.80 -5.21
CA TYR A 32 -3.92 -8.59 -5.98
C TYR A 32 -3.95 -7.35 -5.07
N PRO A 33 -3.19 -6.28 -5.41
CA PRO A 33 -3.10 -5.06 -4.59
C PRO A 33 -4.46 -4.47 -4.22
N PHE A 34 -5.35 -4.32 -5.21
CA PHE A 34 -6.66 -3.70 -4.99
C PHE A 34 -7.54 -4.48 -4.00
N LEU A 35 -7.41 -5.81 -3.90
CA LEU A 35 -8.16 -6.58 -2.90
C LEU A 35 -7.67 -6.26 -1.50
N LYS A 36 -6.36 -6.13 -1.35
CA LYS A 36 -5.67 -5.80 -0.11
C LYS A 36 -5.95 -4.37 0.36
N ASP A 37 -6.05 -3.42 -0.56
CA ASP A 37 -6.32 -2.01 -0.27
C ASP A 37 -7.79 -1.77 0.10
N ASN A 38 -8.69 -2.60 -0.42
CA ASN A 38 -10.12 -2.53 -0.15
C ASN A 38 -10.58 -3.58 0.89
N ARG A 39 -9.64 -4.16 1.67
CA ARG A 39 -9.91 -5.22 2.65
C ARG A 39 -10.96 -4.83 3.68
N GLU A 40 -10.87 -3.62 4.23
CA GLU A 40 -11.81 -3.10 5.23
C GLU A 40 -13.23 -2.88 4.68
N LEU A 41 -13.39 -2.85 3.34
CA LEU A 41 -14.68 -2.72 2.67
C LEU A 41 -15.34 -4.09 2.40
N MET A 42 -14.63 -5.19 2.65
CA MET A 42 -15.10 -6.55 2.39
C MET A 42 -15.34 -7.32 3.69
N SER A 43 -16.41 -8.09 3.75
CA SER A 43 -16.66 -9.02 4.86
C SER A 43 -17.58 -10.16 4.43
N ALA A 44 -17.43 -11.31 5.09
CA ALA A 44 -18.29 -12.47 4.95
C ALA A 44 -18.75 -12.90 6.35
N ASP A 45 -19.89 -12.38 6.80
CA ASP A 45 -20.34 -12.53 8.18
C ASP A 45 -21.09 -13.86 8.40
N PRO A 46 -20.89 -14.50 9.58
CA PRO A 46 -21.71 -15.63 10.01
C PRO A 46 -23.19 -15.21 10.05
N GLY A 47 -24.01 -15.78 9.16
CA GLY A 47 -25.40 -15.34 8.94
C GLY A 47 -25.70 -15.03 7.48
N GLY A 48 -24.67 -14.97 6.63
CA GLY A 48 -24.83 -14.85 5.17
C GLY A 48 -24.94 -13.42 4.67
N LEU A 49 -24.52 -12.42 5.46
CA LEU A 49 -24.32 -11.06 4.95
C LEU A 49 -22.92 -10.96 4.36
N PHE A 50 -22.84 -10.54 3.09
CA PHE A 50 -21.58 -10.34 2.38
C PHE A 50 -21.45 -8.87 1.99
N ARG A 51 -20.39 -8.20 2.45
CA ARG A 51 -19.97 -6.92 1.88
C ARG A 51 -18.94 -7.20 0.80
N CYS A 52 -19.27 -6.79 -0.41
CA CYS A 52 -18.55 -7.17 -1.62
C CYS A 52 -18.00 -5.96 -2.36
N LEU A 53 -16.83 -6.13 -2.96
CA LEU A 53 -16.44 -5.35 -4.12
C LEU A 53 -17.15 -5.91 -5.36
N MET A 54 -17.74 -5.04 -6.16
CA MET A 54 -18.22 -5.41 -7.49
C MET A 54 -17.17 -5.04 -8.53
N VAL A 55 -16.62 -6.03 -9.22
CA VAL A 55 -15.71 -5.83 -10.35
C VAL A 55 -16.50 -5.97 -11.64
N ARG A 56 -16.38 -5.00 -12.56
CA ARG A 56 -17.06 -5.02 -13.86
C ARG A 56 -16.26 -4.34 -14.95
N THR A 57 -16.61 -4.64 -16.20
CA THR A 57 -16.10 -3.90 -17.36
C THR A 57 -17.03 -2.74 -17.72
N LYS A 58 -16.48 -1.64 -18.24
CA LYS A 58 -17.27 -0.50 -18.71
C LYS A 58 -18.16 -0.91 -19.91
N GLY A 59 -19.46 -0.71 -19.79
CA GLY A 59 -20.44 -1.01 -20.84
C GLY A 59 -20.98 -2.45 -20.82
N GLU A 60 -20.35 -3.36 -20.08
CA GLU A 60 -20.82 -4.73 -19.90
C GLU A 60 -21.81 -4.83 -18.74
N GLN A 61 -22.71 -5.81 -18.82
CA GLN A 61 -23.70 -6.09 -17.76
C GLN A 61 -23.24 -7.16 -16.77
N GLU A 62 -22.28 -8.00 -17.20
CA GLU A 62 -21.68 -9.02 -16.35
C GLU A 62 -20.76 -8.39 -15.31
N TYR A 63 -20.70 -9.01 -14.14
CA TYR A 63 -19.90 -8.56 -13.02
C TYR A 63 -19.49 -9.73 -12.14
N MET A 64 -18.42 -9.52 -11.40
CA MET A 64 -17.96 -10.41 -10.35
C MET A 64 -18.09 -9.70 -9.00
N LEU A 65 -18.51 -10.42 -7.97
CA LEU A 65 -18.52 -9.98 -6.58
C LEU A 65 -17.38 -10.68 -5.87
N ILE A 66 -16.62 -9.91 -5.09
CA ILE A 66 -15.54 -10.44 -4.26
C ILE A 66 -15.81 -9.99 -2.83
N ALA A 67 -15.93 -10.95 -1.91
CA ALA A 67 -15.98 -10.73 -0.48
C ALA A 67 -14.84 -11.50 0.21
N GLN A 68 -14.48 -11.07 1.41
CA GLN A 68 -13.38 -11.67 2.16
C GLN A 68 -13.84 -12.11 3.55
N GLY A 69 -13.63 -13.40 3.84
CA GLY A 69 -13.70 -13.93 5.21
C GLY A 69 -12.32 -13.91 5.87
N ARG A 70 -12.21 -14.54 7.04
CA ARG A 70 -10.98 -14.51 7.86
C ARG A 70 -9.73 -14.92 7.06
N ASN A 71 -9.82 -16.01 6.29
CA ASN A 71 -8.71 -16.57 5.49
C ASN A 71 -9.15 -17.01 4.07
N SER A 72 -10.28 -16.53 3.54
CA SER A 72 -10.82 -17.02 2.27
C SER A 72 -11.53 -15.93 1.50
N LEU A 73 -11.42 -15.97 0.17
CA LEU A 73 -12.21 -15.15 -0.73
C LEU A 73 -13.50 -15.89 -1.11
N TYR A 74 -14.58 -15.14 -1.18
CA TYR A 74 -15.88 -15.58 -1.67
C TYR A 74 -16.14 -14.85 -2.99
N LEU A 75 -16.39 -15.64 -4.04
CA LEU A 75 -16.63 -15.12 -5.39
C LEU A 75 -18.07 -15.36 -5.79
N GLY A 76 -18.71 -14.35 -6.38
CA GLY A 76 -20.02 -14.45 -7.00
C GLY A 76 -19.98 -13.92 -8.41
N TYR A 77 -20.71 -14.53 -9.33
CA TYR A 77 -20.84 -14.04 -10.70
C TYR A 77 -22.28 -13.64 -10.98
N GLY A 78 -22.46 -12.47 -11.59
CA GLY A 78 -23.76 -11.94 -11.98
C GLY A 78 -23.75 -11.47 -13.43
N LYS A 79 -24.91 -11.59 -14.10
CA LYS A 79 -25.05 -11.28 -15.53
C LYS A 79 -25.68 -9.92 -15.82
N ASP A 80 -26.27 -9.28 -14.82
CA ASP A 80 -26.98 -8.01 -14.99
C ASP A 80 -26.80 -7.09 -13.79
N CYS A 81 -25.81 -6.21 -13.88
CA CYS A 81 -25.50 -5.22 -12.85
C CYS A 81 -26.65 -4.23 -12.59
N ARG A 82 -27.61 -4.08 -13.51
CA ARG A 82 -28.77 -3.17 -13.33
C ARG A 82 -29.78 -3.68 -12.30
N LYS A 83 -29.69 -4.96 -11.95
CA LYS A 83 -30.50 -5.59 -10.91
C LYS A 83 -29.90 -5.45 -9.51
N VAL A 84 -28.73 -4.81 -9.40
CA VAL A 84 -28.03 -4.57 -8.14
C VAL A 84 -28.23 -3.12 -7.74
N ASN A 85 -28.53 -2.89 -6.46
CA ASN A 85 -28.56 -1.53 -5.93
C ASN A 85 -27.13 -0.99 -5.83
N LEU A 86 -26.82 -0.01 -6.67
CA LEU A 86 -25.53 0.69 -6.71
C LEU A 86 -25.70 2.19 -6.38
N GLN A 87 -26.84 2.57 -5.80
CA GLN A 87 -27.06 3.96 -5.39
C GLN A 87 -26.06 4.33 -4.30
N ASP A 88 -25.38 5.46 -4.47
CA ASP A 88 -24.38 6.00 -3.55
C ASP A 88 -23.12 5.13 -3.33
N VAL A 89 -22.96 4.06 -4.12
CA VAL A 89 -21.77 3.20 -4.06
C VAL A 89 -20.61 3.87 -4.82
N PRO A 90 -19.44 4.06 -4.20
CA PRO A 90 -18.28 4.66 -4.86
C PRO A 90 -17.80 3.78 -6.03
N MET A 91 -17.40 4.45 -7.12
CA MET A 91 -16.88 3.80 -8.32
C MET A 91 -15.44 4.25 -8.59
N GLU A 92 -14.55 3.29 -8.83
CA GLU A 92 -13.15 3.49 -9.15
C GLU A 92 -12.81 2.82 -10.49
N HIS A 93 -12.06 3.52 -11.34
CA HIS A 93 -11.46 2.94 -12.53
C HIS A 93 -10.04 2.49 -12.20
N LEU A 94 -9.76 1.21 -12.40
CA LEU A 94 -8.50 0.58 -12.00
C LEU A 94 -7.85 -0.08 -13.22
N VAL A 95 -6.52 0.01 -13.30
CA VAL A 95 -5.69 -0.84 -14.17
C VAL A 95 -5.17 -1.97 -13.29
N LEU A 96 -5.39 -3.22 -13.72
CA LEU A 96 -5.06 -4.36 -12.87
C LEU A 96 -3.55 -4.55 -12.78
N GLU A 97 -2.98 -4.26 -11.61
CA GLU A 97 -1.60 -4.60 -11.30
C GLU A 97 -1.45 -6.10 -11.06
N GLU A 98 -0.33 -6.68 -11.51
CA GLU A 98 0.03 -8.07 -11.19
C GLU A 98 0.00 -8.31 -9.68
N PRO A 99 -0.40 -9.53 -9.22
CA PRO A 99 -0.29 -9.89 -7.83
C PRO A 99 1.16 -9.70 -7.33
N LYS A 100 1.33 -8.88 -6.30
CA LYS A 100 2.62 -8.58 -5.69
C LYS A 100 2.55 -8.95 -4.22
N ALA A 101 3.48 -9.78 -3.78
CA ALA A 101 3.65 -10.06 -2.35
C ALA A 101 4.25 -8.82 -1.68
N TYR A 102 3.37 -8.01 -1.06
CA TYR A 102 3.76 -6.86 -0.27
C TYR A 102 4.50 -7.29 1.00
N GLN A 103 5.52 -6.52 1.37
CA GLN A 103 6.10 -6.58 2.70
C GLN A 103 5.15 -5.86 3.66
N GLU A 104 4.56 -6.62 4.57
CA GLU A 104 3.59 -6.11 5.57
C GLU A 104 4.19 -6.06 6.98
N HIS A 105 5.34 -6.70 7.17
CA HIS A 105 6.02 -6.80 8.45
C HIS A 105 7.46 -6.31 8.35
N ALA A 106 7.95 -5.69 9.42
CA ALA A 106 9.31 -5.21 9.53
C ALA A 106 9.86 -5.46 10.94
N VAL A 107 11.19 -5.46 11.06
CA VAL A 107 11.90 -5.52 12.33
C VAL A 107 12.51 -4.14 12.57
N PHE A 108 11.96 -3.42 13.54
CA PHE A 108 12.50 -2.13 13.95
C PHE A 108 13.64 -2.33 14.95
N TYR A 109 14.59 -1.41 14.93
CA TYR A 109 15.70 -1.37 15.86
C TYR A 109 15.67 -0.04 16.59
N HIS A 110 15.81 -0.06 17.91
CA HIS A 110 15.88 1.16 18.70
C HIS A 110 17.28 1.78 18.64
N ARG A 111 17.33 3.07 18.27
CA ARG A 111 18.52 3.93 18.10
C ARG A 111 19.67 3.26 17.33
N PRO A 112 19.44 2.85 16.08
CA PRO A 112 20.53 2.41 15.20
C PRO A 112 21.41 3.61 14.83
N HIS A 113 22.71 3.37 14.67
CA HIS A 113 23.68 4.39 14.27
C HIS A 113 23.67 4.59 12.75
N ASP A 114 23.51 3.50 12.00
CA ASP A 114 23.57 3.48 10.54
C ASP A 114 22.85 2.23 9.98
N LEU A 115 22.89 2.07 8.66
CA LEU A 115 22.27 0.96 7.95
C LEU A 115 22.79 -0.43 8.38
N SER A 116 24.06 -0.54 8.77
CA SER A 116 24.66 -1.82 9.16
C SER A 116 24.06 -2.38 10.44
N ASP A 117 23.50 -1.53 11.30
CA ASP A 117 22.78 -1.91 12.51
C ASP A 117 21.42 -2.57 12.23
N ILE A 118 20.82 -2.33 11.05
CA ILE A 118 19.44 -2.72 10.75
C ILE A 118 19.30 -3.65 9.53
N ASN A 119 20.38 -3.91 8.80
CA ASN A 119 20.38 -4.77 7.61
C ASN A 119 20.47 -6.28 7.94
N GLY A 120 20.48 -6.65 9.22
CA GLY A 120 20.51 -8.04 9.70
C GLY A 120 21.89 -8.70 9.64
N GLN A 121 22.96 -7.99 9.25
CA GLN A 121 24.32 -8.53 9.21
C GLN A 121 25.06 -8.39 10.54
N ASN A 122 24.70 -7.39 11.36
CA ASN A 122 25.27 -7.19 12.68
C ASN A 122 24.42 -7.86 13.78
N LEU A 123 24.91 -9.00 14.28
CA LEU A 123 24.37 -9.67 15.47
C LEU A 123 24.74 -8.95 16.79
N ARG A 124 25.53 -7.87 16.71
CA ARG A 124 26.11 -7.17 17.87
C ARG A 124 25.50 -5.78 18.01
N HIS A 125 24.27 -5.73 18.50
CA HIS A 125 23.51 -4.52 18.81
C HIS A 125 23.21 -3.61 17.60
N PRO A 126 22.14 -2.79 17.66
CA PRO A 126 21.07 -2.79 18.66
C PRO A 126 20.26 -4.10 18.65
N ALA A 127 19.59 -4.41 19.77
CA ALA A 127 18.71 -5.57 19.83
C ALA A 127 17.47 -5.28 18.96
N PRO A 128 17.04 -6.20 18.08
CA PRO A 128 15.85 -6.00 17.28
C PRO A 128 14.59 -6.00 18.15
N GLU A 129 13.63 -5.15 17.79
CA GLU A 129 12.25 -5.26 18.26
C GLU A 129 11.58 -6.50 17.65
N ARG A 130 10.40 -6.83 18.17
CA ARG A 130 9.59 -7.91 17.60
C ARG A 130 9.20 -7.56 16.17
N GLN A 131 9.29 -8.55 15.27
CA GLN A 131 8.73 -8.42 13.93
C GLN A 131 7.22 -8.16 14.06
N THR A 132 6.78 -7.02 13.54
CA THR A 132 5.43 -6.47 13.71
C THR A 132 4.95 -5.87 12.39
N GLU A 133 3.65 -5.59 12.31
CA GLU A 133 3.07 -4.92 11.15
C GLU A 133 3.56 -3.47 11.07
N PHE A 134 3.55 -2.89 9.87
CA PHE A 134 3.79 -1.46 9.70
C PHE A 134 2.90 -0.85 8.62
N ARG A 135 2.72 0.46 8.70
CA ARG A 135 2.06 1.32 7.73
C ARG A 135 2.94 2.52 7.45
N VAL A 136 3.09 2.83 6.16
CA VAL A 136 3.80 4.04 5.74
C VAL A 136 2.77 5.16 5.67
N GLU A 137 2.97 6.22 6.44
CA GLU A 137 2.07 7.38 6.49
C GLU A 137 2.57 8.54 5.62
N GLN A 138 3.86 8.54 5.27
CA GLN A 138 4.52 9.58 4.49
C GLN A 138 5.77 9.00 3.81
N VAL A 139 6.03 9.40 2.57
CA VAL A 139 7.30 9.13 1.87
C VAL A 139 8.12 10.41 1.77
N VAL A 140 9.39 10.34 2.15
CA VAL A 140 10.38 11.41 1.98
C VAL A 140 11.44 10.91 1.00
N VAL A 141 11.61 11.64 -0.10
CA VAL A 141 12.59 11.35 -1.15
C VAL A 141 13.75 12.32 -1.01
N LEU A 142 14.95 11.78 -0.77
CA LEU A 142 16.21 12.52 -0.71
C LEU A 142 16.96 12.35 -2.03
N ALA A 143 17.87 13.29 -2.34
CA ALA A 143 18.80 13.08 -3.45
C ALA A 143 19.67 11.85 -3.14
N ASP A 144 20.07 11.07 -4.15
CA ASP A 144 20.76 9.79 -3.92
C ASP A 144 22.03 9.92 -3.05
N GLU A 145 22.75 11.03 -3.15
CA GLU A 145 23.91 11.33 -2.30
C GLU A 145 23.52 11.57 -0.85
N GLU A 146 22.44 12.34 -0.61
CA GLU A 146 21.95 12.62 0.73
C GLU A 146 21.34 11.38 1.37
N TYR A 147 20.67 10.54 0.58
CA TYR A 147 20.18 9.25 1.03
C TYR A 147 21.33 8.33 1.44
N ARG A 148 22.42 8.27 0.67
CA ARG A 148 23.63 7.52 1.06
C ARG A 148 24.21 8.04 2.38
N GLN A 149 24.36 9.36 2.50
CA GLN A 149 24.83 9.97 3.75
C GLN A 149 23.89 9.67 4.92
N PHE A 150 22.58 9.66 4.67
CA PHE A 150 21.57 9.31 5.66
C PHE A 150 21.76 7.89 6.17
N GLN A 151 21.92 6.92 5.26
CA GLN A 151 22.18 5.51 5.58
C GLN A 151 23.49 5.30 6.36
N GLU A 152 24.53 6.08 6.07
CA GLU A 152 25.87 5.86 6.63
C GLU A 152 26.11 6.58 7.96
N THR A 153 25.53 7.77 8.17
CA THR A 153 25.96 8.64 9.30
C THR A 153 24.86 9.47 9.96
N ARG A 154 23.64 9.56 9.41
CA ARG A 154 22.66 10.57 9.87
C ARG A 154 21.45 10.04 10.61
N PHE A 155 21.40 8.76 10.99
CA PHE A 155 20.28 8.26 11.79
C PHE A 155 20.15 9.02 13.12
N LEU A 156 21.26 9.29 13.80
CA LEU A 156 21.28 10.03 15.07
C LEU A 156 21.53 11.53 14.92
N GLN A 157 21.44 12.07 13.70
CA GLN A 157 21.60 13.50 13.44
C GLN A 157 20.23 14.13 13.18
N ASP A 158 20.05 15.36 13.64
CA ASP A 158 18.82 16.12 13.44
C ASP A 158 18.51 16.28 11.93
N GLN A 159 17.37 15.76 11.50
CA GLN A 159 16.79 15.90 10.18
C GLN A 159 15.50 16.71 10.28
N ILE A 160 15.45 17.86 9.61
CA ILE A 160 14.29 18.77 9.65
C ILE A 160 13.00 18.04 9.22
N PHE A 161 13.09 17.23 8.17
CA PHE A 161 11.93 16.49 7.65
C PHE A 161 11.35 15.49 8.67
N LEU A 162 12.15 14.94 9.60
CA LEU A 162 11.62 14.06 10.64
C LEU A 162 10.79 14.84 11.66
N PHE A 163 11.17 16.09 11.94
CA PHE A 163 10.39 16.98 12.78
C PHE A 163 9.06 17.39 12.11
N ASP A 164 9.11 17.71 10.82
CA ASP A 164 7.93 18.14 10.05
C ASP A 164 6.85 17.04 9.95
N TYR A 165 7.25 15.77 10.00
CA TYR A 165 6.35 14.61 9.90
C TYR A 165 6.21 13.81 11.21
N GLN A 166 6.48 14.43 12.36
CA GLN A 166 6.34 13.77 13.67
C GLN A 166 4.92 13.27 13.94
N ASP A 167 3.88 13.92 13.41
CA ASP A 167 2.48 13.49 13.53
C ASP A 167 2.15 12.25 12.68
N LYS A 168 3.08 11.82 11.82
CA LYS A 168 2.97 10.64 10.95
C LYS A 168 3.71 9.42 11.48
N MET A 169 4.26 9.52 12.70
CA MET A 169 5.05 8.47 13.32
C MET A 169 4.48 8.14 14.70
N TRP A 170 4.06 6.90 14.90
CA TRP A 170 3.66 6.38 16.21
C TRP A 170 3.60 4.84 16.20
N PHE A 171 3.56 4.24 17.37
CA PHE A 171 3.24 2.81 17.51
C PHE A 171 1.80 2.65 18.02
N ASP A 172 0.97 1.87 17.31
CA ASP A 172 -0.36 1.49 17.77
C ASP A 172 -0.30 0.18 18.58
N PRO A 173 -0.48 0.23 19.92
CA PRO A 173 -0.43 -0.97 20.76
C PRO A 173 -1.64 -1.89 20.57
N GLY A 174 -2.76 -1.40 20.02
CA GLY A 174 -3.97 -2.19 19.79
C GLY A 174 -3.82 -3.16 18.62
N SER A 175 -3.18 -2.70 17.54
CA SER A 175 -2.89 -3.51 16.34
C SER A 175 -1.47 -4.08 16.31
N LEU A 176 -0.59 -3.66 17.23
CA LEU A 176 0.86 -3.94 17.18
C LEU A 176 1.46 -3.49 15.84
N CYS A 177 1.09 -2.28 15.41
CA CYS A 177 1.44 -1.72 14.11
C CYS A 177 2.28 -0.45 14.26
N TRP A 178 3.39 -0.38 13.55
CA TRP A 178 4.20 0.83 13.42
C TRP A 178 3.65 1.73 12.33
N HIS A 179 3.34 2.98 12.65
CA HIS A 179 3.11 4.03 11.68
C HIS A 179 4.42 4.80 11.50
N CYS A 180 4.90 4.87 10.27
CA CYS A 180 6.27 5.31 9.99
C CYS A 180 6.37 6.18 8.74
N VAL A 181 7.46 6.95 8.69
CA VAL A 181 7.91 7.67 7.49
C VAL A 181 8.85 6.77 6.70
N LEU A 182 8.64 6.62 5.40
CA LEU A 182 9.60 5.96 4.50
C LEU A 182 10.56 7.01 3.94
N VAL A 183 11.85 6.90 4.27
CA VAL A 183 12.92 7.70 3.68
C VAL A 183 13.60 6.89 2.58
N LYS A 184 13.70 7.43 1.36
CA LYS A 184 14.36 6.75 0.23
C LYS A 184 15.09 7.72 -0.71
N GLY A 185 16.03 7.20 -1.50
CA GLY A 185 16.67 7.95 -2.58
C GLY A 185 15.78 8.11 -3.82
N GLU A 186 16.04 9.12 -4.65
CA GLU A 186 15.34 9.35 -5.92
C GLU A 186 15.31 8.10 -6.82
N ASN A 187 16.46 7.43 -6.95
CA ASN A 187 16.61 6.25 -7.80
C ASN A 187 16.82 4.95 -7.01
N SER A 188 16.83 5.03 -5.68
CA SER A 188 16.98 3.85 -4.82
C SER A 188 15.76 2.95 -4.90
N ARG A 189 16.05 1.64 -4.98
CA ARG A 189 15.06 0.58 -4.86
C ARG A 189 14.75 0.28 -3.39
N ASP A 190 15.74 0.41 -2.51
CA ASP A 190 15.56 0.28 -1.06
C ASP A 190 15.12 1.59 -0.39
N GLY A 191 14.79 1.49 0.90
CA GLY A 191 14.36 2.58 1.76
C GLY A 191 14.58 2.26 3.24
N ILE A 192 14.37 3.26 4.10
CA ILE A 192 14.42 3.16 5.56
C ILE A 192 13.07 3.58 6.12
N LEU A 193 12.41 2.69 6.85
CA LEU A 193 11.22 3.02 7.64
C LEU A 193 11.69 3.66 8.94
N VAL A 194 11.16 4.83 9.27
CA VAL A 194 11.57 5.63 10.43
C VAL A 194 10.38 5.93 11.32
N GLU A 195 10.57 5.73 12.63
CA GLU A 195 9.73 6.27 13.69
C GLU A 195 10.64 7.09 14.62
N SER A 196 10.23 8.31 14.97
CA SER A 196 11.11 9.28 15.63
C SER A 196 10.80 9.48 17.10
N GLU A 197 9.73 8.90 17.64
CA GLU A 197 9.24 9.08 19.01
C GLU A 197 9.08 10.58 19.38
N GLY A 198 8.76 11.42 18.40
CA GLY A 198 8.64 12.88 18.55
C GLY A 198 9.98 13.65 18.56
N TYR A 199 11.09 13.02 18.21
CA TYR A 199 12.39 13.66 18.04
C TYR A 199 12.66 14.07 16.59
N CYS A 200 13.69 14.89 16.37
CA CYS A 200 14.19 15.26 15.04
C CYS A 200 15.20 14.27 14.46
N TYR A 201 15.35 13.07 15.01
CA TYR A 201 16.29 12.03 14.53
C TYR A 201 15.65 10.64 14.60
N THR A 202 16.28 9.66 13.95
CA THR A 202 15.78 8.29 13.83
C THR A 202 15.87 7.55 15.16
N ARG A 203 14.73 7.39 15.85
CA ARG A 203 14.65 6.64 17.11
C ARG A 203 14.42 5.16 16.90
N TYR A 204 13.61 4.80 15.92
CA TYR A 204 13.45 3.45 15.44
C TYR A 204 13.64 3.43 13.93
N ALA A 205 14.34 2.42 13.44
CA ALA A 205 14.48 2.21 12.01
C ALA A 205 14.28 0.75 11.63
N ALA A 206 13.72 0.52 10.43
CA ALA A 206 13.71 -0.77 9.79
C ALA A 206 14.14 -0.65 8.32
N PHE A 207 14.93 -1.61 7.84
CA PHE A 207 15.36 -1.64 6.45
C PHE A 207 14.25 -2.18 5.55
N ALA A 208 13.93 -1.44 4.48
CA ALA A 208 13.03 -1.89 3.42
C ALA A 208 13.85 -2.18 2.15
N PRO A 209 14.16 -3.45 1.85
CA PRO A 209 15.06 -3.81 0.74
C PRO A 209 14.46 -3.54 -0.64
N ASP A 210 13.14 -3.41 -0.76
CA ASP A 210 12.45 -3.14 -2.01
C ASP A 210 11.19 -2.30 -1.76
N CYS A 211 11.28 -0.99 -1.97
CA CYS A 211 10.17 -0.06 -1.89
C CYS A 211 9.02 -0.44 -2.83
N GLY A 212 9.29 -1.15 -3.93
CA GLY A 212 8.26 -1.65 -4.84
C GLY A 212 7.38 -2.75 -4.24
N LYS A 213 7.77 -3.30 -3.08
CA LYS A 213 6.98 -4.24 -2.29
C LYS A 213 6.30 -3.57 -1.09
N LEU A 214 6.33 -2.25 -1.00
CA LEU A 214 5.60 -1.49 0.03
C LEU A 214 4.28 -0.98 -0.55
N ARG A 215 3.26 -0.90 0.31
CA ARG A 215 1.98 -0.27 -0.07
C ARG A 215 2.10 1.23 0.07
N LEU A 216 2.31 1.91 -1.05
CA LEU A 216 2.53 3.36 -1.10
C LEU A 216 1.47 4.09 -1.94
N GLN A 217 0.42 3.39 -2.38
CA GLN A 217 -0.68 4.03 -3.09
C GLN A 217 -1.36 5.05 -2.18
N ASP A 218 -1.61 6.25 -2.72
CA ASP A 218 -2.20 7.39 -2.02
C ASP A 218 -1.41 7.94 -0.80
N ILE A 219 -0.24 7.38 -0.52
CA ILE A 219 0.66 7.92 0.51
C ILE A 219 1.30 9.22 -0.01
N PRO A 220 1.23 10.34 0.74
CA PRO A 220 1.86 11.57 0.35
C PRO A 220 3.37 11.40 0.14
N VAL A 221 3.92 12.07 -0.88
CA VAL A 221 5.35 12.04 -1.21
C VAL A 221 5.93 13.45 -1.13
N HIS A 222 6.94 13.62 -0.30
CA HIS A 222 7.74 14.84 -0.19
C HIS A 222 9.10 14.64 -0.85
N TYR A 223 9.58 15.63 -1.59
CA TYR A 223 10.92 15.64 -2.18
C TYR A 223 11.73 16.71 -1.46
N GLU A 224 12.72 16.30 -0.67
CA GLU A 224 13.64 17.22 -0.01
C GLU A 224 14.56 17.87 -1.04
N TYR A 225 14.80 19.17 -0.91
CA TYR A 225 15.77 19.82 -1.80
C TYR A 225 17.17 19.25 -1.54
N PRO A 226 17.92 18.83 -2.59
CA PRO A 226 17.74 19.14 -4.00
C PRO A 226 17.03 18.07 -4.85
N ALA A 227 16.47 17.03 -4.25
CA ALA A 227 15.70 15.99 -4.93
C ALA A 227 14.51 16.58 -5.71
N LYS A 228 14.15 15.95 -6.82
CA LYS A 228 13.06 16.40 -7.69
C LYS A 228 12.13 15.28 -8.07
N ALA A 229 10.85 15.62 -8.16
CA ALA A 229 9.87 14.74 -8.75
C ALA A 229 10.27 14.40 -10.19
N PRO A 230 10.12 13.13 -10.63
CA PRO A 230 10.43 12.75 -11.99
C PRO A 230 9.60 13.60 -12.97
N GLU A 231 10.25 14.14 -14.00
CA GLU A 231 9.56 14.91 -15.03
C GLU A 231 8.50 14.03 -15.70
N GLN A 232 7.22 14.30 -15.42
CA GLN A 232 6.13 13.65 -16.15
C GLN A 232 6.29 14.02 -17.63
N LYS A 233 6.67 13.05 -18.47
CA LYS A 233 6.65 13.22 -19.92
C LYS A 233 5.22 13.58 -20.32
N LYS A 234 4.94 14.87 -20.52
CA LYS A 234 3.70 15.35 -21.13
C LYS A 234 3.55 14.60 -22.45
N SER A 235 2.62 13.64 -22.50
CA SER A 235 2.22 12.99 -23.73
C SER A 235 1.92 14.10 -24.73
N ARG A 236 2.73 14.22 -25.79
CA ARG A 236 2.49 15.14 -26.90
C ARG A 236 1.09 14.82 -27.42
N LYS A 237 0.11 15.68 -27.11
CA LYS A 237 -1.18 15.69 -27.80
C LYS A 237 -0.86 15.80 -29.28
N ARG A 238 -1.03 14.71 -30.03
CA ARG A 238 -1.05 14.76 -31.50
C ARG A 238 -2.17 15.71 -31.85
N LYS A 239 -1.83 16.92 -32.31
CA LYS A 239 -2.76 17.75 -33.06
C LYS A 239 -3.09 16.95 -34.31
N VAL A 240 -4.29 16.39 -34.37
CA VAL A 240 -4.89 15.93 -35.62
C VAL A 240 -5.05 17.19 -36.49
N PRO A 241 -4.51 17.23 -37.72
CA PRO A 241 -4.85 18.30 -38.63
C PRO A 241 -6.30 18.12 -39.05
N GLU A 242 -7.13 19.15 -38.85
CA GLU A 242 -8.37 19.29 -39.60
C GLU A 242 -8.03 19.41 -41.10
N ARG A 243 -8.47 18.44 -41.89
CA ARG A 243 -9.18 18.61 -43.17
C ARG A 243 -9.48 17.26 -43.81
#